data_AF-A0A5K1C1L7-F1
#
_entry.id   AF-A0A5K1C1L7-F1
#
_cell.length_a   1.000
_cell.length_b   1.000
_cell.length_c   1.000
_cell.angle_alpha   90.00
_cell.angle_beta   90.00
_cell.angle_gamma   90.00
#
_symmetry.space_group_name_H-M   'P 1'
#
loop_
_entity.id
_entity.type
_entity.pdbx_description
1 polymer ?
#
loop_
_entity_poly.entity_id
_entity_poly.type
_entity_poly.pdbx_seq_one_letter_code
_entity_poly.pdbx_strand_id
1 'polypeptide(L)' 'LKRCGKSCRLRWLNYLRPNLKHGGFSEEEDNIICSLYINIGS' A
#
# COMPACT_ATOMS: atom_id res chain seq x y z
N LEU A 1 -25.75 -2.58 -4.44
CA LEU A 1 -24.35 -3.08 -4.52
C LEU A 1 -24.07 -3.98 -3.31
N LYS A 2 -24.20 -5.31 -3.40
CA LYS A 2 -23.93 -6.21 -2.27
C LYS A 2 -22.41 -6.27 -2.05
N ARG A 3 -21.88 -5.49 -1.10
CA ARG A 3 -20.46 -5.56 -0.76
C ARG A 3 -20.22 -6.77 0.13
N CYS A 4 -19.33 -7.67 -0.27
CA CYS A 4 -18.87 -8.74 0.62
C CYS A 4 -17.84 -8.18 1.61
N GLY A 5 -17.77 -8.75 2.82
CA GLY A 5 -16.85 -8.27 3.87
C GLY A 5 -15.39 -8.20 3.43
N LYS A 6 -14.96 -9.13 2.56
CA LYS A 6 -13.62 -9.12 1.94
C LYS A 6 -13.39 -7.87 1.07
N SER A 7 -14.36 -7.50 0.23
CA SER A 7 -14.27 -6.30 -0.61
C SER A 7 -14.28 -5.02 0.23
N CYS A 8 -15.11 -4.95 1.28
CA CYS A 8 -15.12 -3.81 2.19
C CYS A 8 -13.77 -3.66 2.92
N ARG A 9 -13.23 -4.75 3.47
CA ARG A 9 -11.96 -4.75 4.17
C ARG A 9 -10.81 -4.35 3.24
N LEU A 10 -10.75 -4.92 2.03
CA LEU A 10 -9.72 -4.57 1.05
C LEU A 10 -9.81 -3.10 0.64
N ARG A 11 -11.04 -2.59 0.44
CA ARG A 11 -11.24 -1.18 0.13
C ARG A 11 -10.79 -0.28 1.28
N TRP A 12 -11.08 -0.66 2.53
CA TRP A 12 -10.62 0.12 3.68
C TRP A 12 -9.10 0.19 3.74
N LEU A 13 -8.43 -0.96 3.66
CA LEU A 13 -6.97 -1.06 3.79
C LEU A 13 -6.23 -0.30 2.67
N ASN A 14 -6.72 -0.37 1.43
CA ASN A 14 -6.02 0.18 0.27
C ASN A 14 -6.48 1.57 -0.16
N TYR A 15 -7.60 2.08 0.36
CA TYR A 15 -8.17 3.33 -0.14
C TYR A 15 -8.81 4.26 0.90
N LEU A 16 -9.33 3.76 2.03
CA LEU A 16 -10.11 4.61 2.95
C LEU A 16 -9.44 4.83 4.31
N ARG A 17 -8.35 4.12 4.60
CA ARG A 17 -7.64 4.26 5.87
C ARG A 17 -7.03 5.68 5.95
N PRO A 18 -7.34 6.48 7.00
CA PRO A 18 -6.93 7.89 7.08
C PRO A 18 -5.43 8.15 6.98
N ASN A 19 -4.61 7.20 7.45
CA ASN A 19 -3.15 7.32 7.46
C ASN A 19 -2.50 6.69 6.23
N LEU A 20 -3.29 6.26 5.24
CA LEU A 20 -2.75 5.78 3.98
C LEU A 20 -2.34 6.99 3.15
N LYS A 21 -1.04 7.12 2.89
CA LYS A 21 -0.56 8.15 1.96
C LYS A 21 -1.08 7.84 0.56
N HIS A 22 -1.73 8.83 -0.04
CA HIS A 22 -2.16 8.80 -1.43
C HIS A 22 -1.20 9.65 -2.25
N GLY A 23 -0.60 9.08 -3.29
CA GLY A 23 0.40 9.76 -4.11
C GLY A 23 1.53 8.81 -4.52
N GLY A 24 2.49 9.34 -5.27
CA GLY A 24 3.74 8.63 -5.55
C GLY A 24 4.63 8.53 -4.31
N PHE A 25 5.61 7.65 -4.38
CA PHE A 25 6.68 7.60 -3.39
C PHE A 25 7.63 8.78 -3.57
N SER A 26 8.24 9.21 -2.47
CA SER A 26 9.42 10.08 -2.51
C SER A 26 10.65 9.31 -2.96
N GLU A 27 11.69 10.02 -3.41
CA GLU A 27 12.95 9.41 -3.84
C GLU A 27 13.59 8.59 -2.71
N GLU A 28 13.47 9.05 -1.47
CA GLU A 28 13.96 8.32 -0.30
C GLU A 28 13.16 7.04 -0.05
N GLU A 29 11.82 7.10 -0.17
CA GLU A 29 10.95 5.93 -0.04
C GLU A 29 11.25 4.90 -1.14
N ASP A 30 11.45 5.33 -2.39
CA ASP A 30 11.82 4.45 -3.51
C ASP A 30 13.17 3.77 -3.29
N ASN A 31 14.19 4.50 -2.82
CA ASN A 31 15.49 3.93 -2.49
C ASN A 31 15.39 2.86 -1.40
N ILE A 32 14.57 3.10 -0.37
CA ILE A 32 14.32 2.12 0.68
C ILE A 32 13.62 0.89 0.10
N ILE A 33 12.57 1.06 -0.69
CA ILE A 33 11.82 -0.04 -1.34
C ILE A 33 12.78 -0.90 -2.18
N CYS A 34 13.58 -0.28 -3.04
CA CYS A 34 14.58 -0.97 -3.87
C CYS A 34 15.60 -1.73 -3.02
N SER A 35 16.14 -1.10 -1.97
CA SER A 35 17.12 -1.75 -1.09
C SER A 35 16.55 -2.98 -0.38
N LEU A 36 15.30 -2.88 0.09
CA LEU A 36 14.61 -3.97 0.77
C LEU A 36 14.29 -5.11 -0.20
N TYR A 37 13.85 -4.78 -1.41
CA TYR A 37 13.60 -5.76 -2.46
C TYR A 37 14.86 -6.56 -2.80
N ILE A 38 16.01 -5.90 -2.91
CA ILE A 38 17.30 -6.58 -3.17
C ILE A 38 17.69 -7.49 -1.98
N ASN A 39 17.52 -7.01 -0.75
CA ASN A 39 17.97 -7.72 0.44
C ASN A 39 17.08 -8.91 0.83
N ILE A 40 15.76 -8.80 0.62
CA ILE A 40 14.77 -9.78 1.09
C ILE A 40 14.26 -10.65 -0.07
N GLY A 41 14.31 -10.14 -1.31
CA GLY A 41 13.71 -10.78 -2.47
C GLY A 41 12.25 -10.36 -2.69
N SER A 42 11.67 -10.88 -3.78
CA SER A 42 10.25 -10.68 -4.14
C SER A 42 9.32 -11.71 -3.50
#